data_AF-A0A1Z4IDY8-F1
#
_entry.id   AF-A0A1Z4IDY8-F1
#
_cell.length_a   1.000
_cell.length_b   1.000
_cell.length_c   1.000
_cell.angle_alpha   90.00
_cell.angle_beta   90.00
_cell.angle_gamma   90.00
#
_symmetry.space_group_name_H-M   'P 1'
#
loop_
_entity.id
_entity.type
_entity.pdbx_description
1 polymer ?
#
loop_
_entity_poly.entity_id
_entity_poly.type
_entity_poly.pdbx_seq_one_letter_code
_entity_poly.pdbx_strand_id
1 'polypeptide(L)'
;MSLQIYGIPNCGTCKKALNWLQNNHIDYEFINTKETPPTKEMIQNWVKSLGAAPMRNTSGQSYRALGDEKKNWNDEQWIEAFVKDAMLLKRPVFVNDNTAVAVGFRDEKVIKEKLSITA
;
A
#
# COMPACT_ATOMS: atom_id res chain seq x y z
N MET A 1 7.26 -17.78 -3.13
CA MET A 1 6.33 -16.65 -3.12
C MET A 1 6.28 -16.13 -1.70
N SER A 2 6.85 -14.96 -1.45
CA SER A 2 6.71 -14.26 -0.17
C SER A 2 5.77 -13.09 -0.37
N LEU A 3 4.54 -13.20 0.17
CA LEU A 3 3.56 -12.13 0.15
C LEU A 3 3.68 -11.32 1.44
N GLN A 4 4.04 -10.05 1.31
CA GLN A 4 4.14 -9.11 2.41
C GLN A 4 3.02 -8.07 2.34
N ILE A 5 2.37 -7.83 3.48
CA ILE A 5 1.26 -6.91 3.62
C ILE A 5 1.68 -5.76 4.54
N TYR A 6 1.93 -4.60 3.94
CA TYR A 6 2.32 -3.40 4.68
C TYR A 6 1.08 -2.63 5.09
N GLY A 7 0.88 -2.44 6.40
CA GLY A 7 -0.27 -1.72 6.91
C GLY A 7 -0.13 -1.32 8.37
N ILE A 8 -1.27 -0.99 8.99
CA ILE A 8 -1.33 -0.76 10.44
C ILE A 8 -2.46 -1.62 11.03
N PRO A 9 -2.31 -2.14 12.26
CA PRO A 9 -3.25 -3.10 12.84
C PRO A 9 -4.66 -2.52 13.05
N ASN A 10 -4.75 -1.22 13.35
CA ASN A 10 -6.02 -0.52 13.59
C ASN A 10 -6.69 0.03 12.32
N CYS A 11 -6.26 -0.39 11.12
CA CYS A 11 -6.92 0.00 9.87
C CYS A 11 -7.99 -1.04 9.47
N GLY A 12 -9.25 -0.60 9.34
CA GLY A 12 -10.36 -1.48 8.91
C GLY A 12 -10.12 -2.16 7.56
N THR A 13 -9.54 -1.45 6.58
CA THR A 13 -9.19 -2.00 5.27
C THR A 13 -8.10 -3.05 5.37
N CYS A 14 -7.11 -2.87 6.26
CA CYS A 14 -6.08 -3.89 6.51
C CYS A 14 -6.72 -5.13 7.12
N LYS A 15 -7.55 -4.99 8.16
CA LYS A 15 -8.27 -6.13 8.78
C LYS A 15 -9.08 -6.93 7.76
N LYS A 16 -9.81 -6.25 6.86
CA LYS A 16 -10.56 -6.91 5.78
C LYS A 16 -9.64 -7.71 4.85
N ALA A 17 -8.52 -7.12 4.42
CA ALA A 17 -7.55 -7.79 3.57
C ALA A 17 -6.94 -9.03 4.25
N LEU A 18 -6.52 -8.91 5.52
CA LEU A 18 -5.92 -10.00 6.26
C LEU A 18 -6.90 -11.15 6.48
N ASN A 19 -8.14 -10.85 6.89
CA ASN A 19 -9.19 -11.87 7.03
C ASN A 19 -9.45 -12.58 5.70
N TRP A 20 -9.47 -11.84 4.59
CA TRP A 20 -9.65 -12.42 3.28
C TRP A 20 -8.49 -13.35 2.89
N LEU A 21 -7.24 -12.95 3.12
CA LEU A 21 -6.07 -13.80 2.88
C LEU A 21 -6.14 -15.10 3.70
N GLN A 22 -6.49 -14.99 4.98
CA GLN A 22 -6.68 -16.15 5.88
C GLN A 22 -7.78 -17.09 5.39
N ASN A 23 -8.94 -16.55 5.01
CA ASN A 23 -10.08 -17.34 4.52
C ASN A 23 -9.78 -18.08 3.20
N ASN A 24 -8.86 -17.54 2.39
CA ASN A 24 -8.42 -18.17 1.15
C ASN A 24 -7.14 -19.01 1.33
N HIS A 25 -6.67 -19.22 2.57
CA HIS A 25 -5.45 -19.97 2.89
C HIS A 25 -4.20 -19.46 2.15
N ILE A 26 -4.10 -18.13 2.01
CA ILE A 26 -2.95 -17.47 1.40
C ILE A 26 -1.99 -17.08 2.51
N ASP A 27 -0.78 -17.64 2.50
CA ASP A 27 0.26 -17.27 3.45
C ASP A 27 0.76 -15.85 3.20
N TYR A 28 0.96 -15.09 4.28
CA TYR A 28 1.49 -13.74 4.21
C TYR A 28 2.27 -13.36 5.48
N GLU A 29 3.18 -12.38 5.32
CA GLU A 29 3.80 -11.66 6.42
C GLU A 29 3.15 -10.28 6.55
N PHE A 30 2.64 -9.94 7.74
CA PHE A 30 2.12 -8.59 8.00
C PHE A 30 3.19 -7.70 8.61
N ILE A 31 3.45 -6.55 7.97
CA ILE A 31 4.45 -5.58 8.43
C ILE A 31 3.74 -4.32 8.89
N ASN A 32 3.88 -4.00 10.18
CA ASN A 32 3.32 -2.82 10.78
C ASN A 32 4.15 -1.58 10.43
N THR A 33 3.68 -0.76 9.49
CA THR A 33 4.41 0.42 9.01
C THR A 33 4.56 1.54 10.04
N LYS A 34 3.91 1.45 11.20
CA LYS A 34 4.15 2.37 12.32
C LYS A 34 5.38 1.97 13.13
N GLU A 35 5.65 0.68 13.26
CA GLU A 35 6.80 0.14 14.01
C GLU A 35 8.01 0.00 13.09
N THR A 36 7.76 -0.41 11.84
CA THR A 36 8.77 -0.56 10.79
C THR A 36 8.37 0.28 9.57
N PRO A 37 8.64 1.61 9.59
CA PRO A 37 8.37 2.47 8.45
C PRO A 37 9.09 1.97 7.20
N PRO A 38 8.45 2.03 6.01
CA PRO A 38 9.10 1.62 4.77
C PRO A 38 10.25 2.57 4.43
N THR A 39 11.35 2.01 3.91
CA THR A 39 12.49 2.82 3.47
C THR A 39 12.14 3.59 2.20
N LYS A 40 12.94 4.61 1.89
CA LYS A 40 12.82 5.36 0.62
C LYS A 40 12.92 4.44 -0.60
N GLU A 41 13.84 3.48 -0.59
CA GLU A 41 14.03 2.53 -1.68
C GLU A 41 12.80 1.63 -1.88
N MET A 42 12.17 1.19 -0.79
CA MET A 42 10.92 0.44 -0.87
C MET A 42 9.81 1.27 -1.49
N ILE A 43 9.62 2.52 -1.03
CA ILE A 43 8.62 3.44 -1.58
C ILE A 43 8.89 3.70 -3.07
N GLN A 44 10.14 3.93 -3.46
CA GLN A 44 10.53 4.10 -4.86
C GLN A 44 10.15 2.88 -5.70
N ASN A 45 10.42 1.66 -5.22
CA ASN A 45 10.03 0.43 -5.91
C ASN A 45 8.51 0.29 -6.03
N TRP A 46 7.77 0.64 -4.99
CA TRP A 46 6.31 0.60 -5.00
C TRP A 46 5.72 1.59 -6.00
N VAL A 47 6.21 2.83 -5.99
CA VAL A 47 5.80 3.87 -6.94
C VAL A 47 6.19 3.51 -8.36
N LYS A 48 7.37 2.92 -8.58
CA LYS A 48 7.77 2.42 -9.90
C LYS A 48 6.83 1.33 -10.42
N SER A 49 6.31 0.48 -9.54
CA SER A 49 5.46 -0.65 -9.91
C SER A 49 3.99 -0.26 -10.11
N LEU A 50 3.47 0.66 -9.28
CA LEU A 50 2.03 0.98 -9.22
C LEU A 50 1.72 2.43 -9.65
N GLY A 51 2.72 3.30 -9.75
CA GLY A 51 2.56 4.75 -9.84
C GLY A 51 2.23 5.39 -8.48
N ALA A 52 2.54 6.69 -8.32
CA ALA A 52 2.26 7.37 -7.06
C ALA A 52 0.77 7.59 -6.81
N ALA A 53 -0.01 7.82 -7.87
CA ALA A 53 -1.43 8.15 -7.77
C ALA A 53 -2.27 7.14 -6.96
N PRO A 54 -2.26 5.82 -7.25
CA PRO A 54 -3.03 4.85 -6.47
C PRO A 54 -2.53 4.67 -5.04
N MET A 55 -1.27 5.02 -4.77
CA MET A 55 -0.66 4.95 -3.44
C MET A 55 -1.07 6.09 -2.52
N ARG A 56 -1.72 7.15 -3.01
CA ARG A 56 -2.16 8.29 -2.18
C ARG A 56 -3.34 7.90 -1.29
N ASN A 57 -3.23 8.14 0.01
CA ASN A 57 -4.31 8.00 0.97
C ASN A 57 -5.26 9.22 0.94
N THR A 58 -6.05 9.34 -0.14
CA THR A 58 -6.93 10.51 -0.37
C THR A 58 -8.01 10.73 0.70
N SER A 59 -8.35 9.69 1.46
CA SER A 59 -9.28 9.77 2.59
C SER A 59 -8.65 10.26 3.90
N GLY A 60 -7.32 10.26 4.01
CA GLY A 60 -6.60 10.56 5.24
C GLY A 60 -6.47 12.06 5.52
N GLN A 61 -6.39 12.42 6.80
CA GLN A 61 -6.17 13.82 7.21
C GLN A 61 -4.86 14.39 6.69
N SER A 62 -3.75 13.63 6.72
CA SER A 62 -2.47 14.05 6.16
C SER A 62 -2.59 14.49 4.69
N TYR A 63 -3.30 13.72 3.87
CA TYR A 63 -3.48 14.07 2.46
C TYR A 63 -4.32 15.34 2.27
N ARG A 64 -5.35 15.52 3.11
CA ARG A 64 -6.21 16.72 3.09
C ARG A 64 -5.50 17.96 3.62
N ALA A 65 -4.53 17.79 4.52
CA ALA A 65 -3.72 18.87 5.08
C ALA A 65 -2.65 19.38 4.12
N LEU A 66 -2.25 18.59 3.12
CA LEU A 66 -1.40 19.07 2.03
C LEU A 66 -2.13 20.18 1.24
N GLY A 67 -1.39 21.19 0.78
CA GLY A 67 -1.93 22.27 -0.06
C GLY A 67 -2.31 21.79 -1.47
N ASP A 68 -2.79 22.71 -2.30
CA ASP A 68 -3.26 22.41 -3.65
C ASP A 68 -2.12 22.14 -4.65
N GLU A 69 -0.89 22.54 -4.33
CA GLU A 69 0.31 22.29 -5.12
C GLU A 69 0.55 20.79 -5.40
N LYS A 70 0.07 19.91 -4.51
CA LYS A 70 0.16 18.45 -4.66
C LYS A 70 -0.47 17.91 -5.95
N LYS A 71 -1.41 18.66 -6.55
CA LYS A 71 -2.09 18.29 -7.80
C LYS A 71 -1.12 18.24 -8.97
N ASN A 72 -0.03 19.01 -8.91
CA ASN A 72 0.99 19.12 -9.95
C ASN A 72 2.27 18.32 -9.64
N TRP A 73 2.29 17.60 -8.51
CA TRP A 73 3.49 16.84 -8.12
C TRP A 73 3.72 15.63 -9.03
N ASN A 74 4.98 15.47 -9.44
CA ASN A 74 5.46 14.27 -10.11
C ASN A 74 5.69 13.12 -9.12
N ASP A 75 6.06 11.94 -9.62
CA ASP A 75 6.28 10.75 -8.79
C ASP A 75 7.41 10.94 -7.79
N GLU A 76 8.50 11.63 -8.15
CA GLU A 76 9.63 11.92 -7.24
C GLU A 76 9.18 12.79 -6.05
N GLN A 77 8.40 13.84 -6.31
CA GLN A 77 7.84 14.69 -5.25
C GLN A 77 6.88 13.91 -4.34
N TRP A 78 6.10 12.99 -4.90
CA TRP A 78 5.27 12.09 -4.11
C TRP A 78 6.09 11.11 -3.27
N ILE A 79 7.17 10.55 -3.82
CA ILE A 79 8.09 9.68 -3.07
C ILE A 79 8.66 10.44 -1.87
N GLU A 80 9.17 11.65 -2.07
CA GLU A 80 9.67 12.49 -0.97
C GLU A 80 8.59 12.78 0.08
N ALA A 81 7.35 13.05 -0.36
CA ALA A 81 6.23 13.25 0.55
C ALA A 81 5.90 11.99 1.36
N PHE A 82 5.88 10.81 0.73
CA PHE A 82 5.62 9.53 1.41
C PHE A 82 6.71 9.16 2.42
N VAL A 83 7.98 9.48 2.11
CA VAL A 83 9.11 9.28 3.03
C VAL A 83 8.97 10.17 4.26
N LYS A 84 8.54 11.43 4.07
CA LYS A 84 8.33 12.38 5.17
C LYS A 84 7.12 12.04 6.03
N ASP A 85 6.03 11.57 5.41
CA ASP A 85 4.82 11.17 6.12
C ASP A 85 4.21 9.89 5.53
N ALA A 86 4.47 8.76 6.17
CA ALA A 86 3.90 7.46 5.79
C ALA A 86 2.37 7.39 5.92
N MET A 87 1.70 8.33 6.59
CA MET A 87 0.23 8.39 6.63
C MET A 87 -0.39 8.81 5.29
N LEU A 88 0.42 9.41 4.40
CA LEU A 88 0.07 9.68 3.01
C LEU A 88 -0.02 8.40 2.17
N LEU A 89 0.61 7.31 2.60
CA LEU A 89 0.52 6.01 1.93
C LEU A 89 -0.83 5.34 2.23
N LYS A 90 -1.50 4.95 1.14
CA LYS A 90 -2.69 4.13 1.17
C LYS A 90 -2.31 2.72 1.61
N ARG A 91 -3.20 2.10 2.38
CA ARG A 91 -2.97 0.83 3.06
C ARG A 91 -4.14 -0.13 2.84
N PRO A 92 -3.90 -1.45 2.84
CA PRO A 92 -2.59 -2.09 2.86
C PRO A 92 -1.86 -2.00 1.50
N VAL A 93 -0.54 -2.16 1.47
CA VAL A 93 0.24 -2.40 0.24
C VAL A 93 0.57 -3.88 0.18
N PHE A 94 0.29 -4.51 -0.97
CA PHE A 94 0.59 -5.91 -1.23
C PHE A 94 1.88 -5.98 -2.04
N VAL A 95 2.88 -6.66 -1.49
CA VAL A 95 4.18 -6.87 -2.13
C VAL A 95 4.39 -8.37 -2.28
N ASN A 96 4.53 -8.84 -3.51
CA ASN A 96 4.81 -10.24 -3.81
C ASN A 96 6.21 -10.34 -4.40
N ASP A 97 7.07 -11.14 -3.79
CA ASP A 97 8.47 -11.34 -4.21
C ASP A 97 9.19 -9.99 -4.49
N ASN A 98 9.14 -9.08 -3.51
CA ASN A 98 9.68 -7.70 -3.53
C ASN A 98 9.06 -6.73 -4.56
N THR A 99 8.02 -7.14 -5.28
CA THR A 99 7.31 -6.28 -6.25
C THR A 99 5.95 -5.88 -5.70
N ALA A 100 5.64 -4.57 -5.69
CA ALA A 100 4.32 -4.11 -5.30
C ALA A 100 3.29 -4.46 -6.38
N VAL A 101 2.27 -5.23 -6.01
CA VAL A 101 1.26 -5.75 -6.95
C VAL A 101 -0.11 -5.09 -6.79
N ALA A 102 -0.43 -4.59 -5.59
CA ALA A 102 -1.68 -3.92 -5.32
C ALA A 102 -1.61 -2.97 -4.11
N VAL A 103 -2.55 -2.02 -4.04
CA VAL A 103 -2.68 -1.09 -2.90
C VAL A 103 -4.15 -0.81 -2.55
N GLY A 104 -4.45 -0.89 -1.25
CA GLY A 104 -5.80 -0.87 -0.72
C GLY A 104 -6.53 -2.20 -0.94
N PHE A 105 -7.72 -2.30 -0.35
CA PHE A 105 -8.55 -3.49 -0.45
C PHE A 105 -10.01 -3.07 -0.64
N ARG A 106 -10.37 -2.78 -1.90
CA ARG A 106 -11.74 -2.36 -2.28
C ARG A 106 -12.52 -3.44 -3.01
N ASP A 107 -11.83 -4.20 -3.86
CA ASP A 107 -12.41 -5.28 -4.64
C ASP A 107 -11.51 -6.51 -4.53
N GLU A 108 -12.06 -7.58 -3.97
CA GLU A 108 -11.34 -8.85 -3.77
C GLU A 108 -10.95 -9.49 -5.10
N LYS A 109 -11.74 -9.30 -6.17
CA LYS A 109 -11.46 -9.88 -7.49
C LYS A 109 -10.18 -9.31 -8.07
N VAL A 110 -10.00 -7.99 -7.95
CA VAL A 110 -8.78 -7.31 -8.38
C VAL A 110 -7.56 -7.86 -7.63
N ILE A 111 -7.69 -8.12 -6.33
CA ILE A 111 -6.58 -8.67 -5.54
C ILE A 111 -6.28 -10.12 -5.94
N LYS A 112 -7.30 -10.96 -6.18
CA LYS A 112 -7.12 -12.32 -6.70
C LYS A 112 -6.33 -12.33 -8.01
N GLU A 113 -6.76 -11.50 -8.96
CA GLU A 113 -6.11 -11.36 -10.28
C GLU A 113 -4.65 -10.90 -10.14
N LYS A 114 -4.40 -9.89 -9.30
CA LYS A 114 -3.05 -9.35 -9.09
C LYS A 114 -2.10 -10.33 -8.40
N LEU A 115 -2.62 -11.20 -7.55
CA LEU A 115 -1.86 -12.27 -6.91
C LEU A 115 -1.73 -13.51 -7.81
N SER A 116 -2.33 -13.49 -9.02
CA SER A 116 -2.36 -14.63 -9.95
C SER A 116 -2.91 -15.92 -9.31
N ILE A 117 -3.84 -15.77 -8.37
CA ILE A 117 -4.48 -16.89 -7.69
C ILE A 117 -5.64 -17.35 -8.57
N THR A 118 -5.43 -18.46 -9.28
CA THR A 118 -6.51 -19.11 -10.04
C THR A 118 -7.43 -19.81 -9.05
N ALA A 119 -8.74 -19.57 -9.18
CA ALA A 119 -9.77 -20.22 -8.37
C ALA A 119 -9.82 -21.74 -8.61
#